data_AF-A0A6I6SA28-F1
#
_entry.id   AF-A0A6I6SA28-F1
#
_cell.length_a   1.000
_cell.length_b   1.000
_cell.length_c   1.000
_cell.angle_alpha   90.00
_cell.angle_beta   90.00
_cell.angle_gamma   90.00
#
_symmetry.space_group_name_H-M   'P 1'
#
loop_
_entity.id
_entity.type
_entity.pdbx_description
1 polymer ?
#
loop_
_entity_poly.entity_id
_entity_poly.type
_entity_poly.pdbx_seq_one_letter_code
_entity_poly.pdbx_strand_id
1 'polypeptide(L)'
;MSNNTARHAADAAAAIREINHGTFGREALPFPPQVSEVAQPLAVMVDRLPQTFDQLSAAVRRHLSAGLIRMDDGTEPDQAAKEVLQHLGDAQDSVRALSDSLHKGAAVLFHMGTAETEA
;
A
#
# COMPACT_ATOMS: atom_id res chain seq x y z
N MET A 1 -19.17 9.94 -15.40
CA MET A 1 -17.94 10.62 -14.96
C MET A 1 -16.88 9.55 -14.70
N SER A 2 -15.66 9.72 -15.18
CA SER A 2 -14.58 8.75 -14.93
C SER A 2 -14.23 8.75 -13.44
N ASN A 3 -14.05 7.57 -12.84
CA ASN A 3 -13.62 7.44 -11.45
C ASN A 3 -12.12 7.76 -11.37
N ASN A 4 -11.79 9.04 -11.23
CA ASN A 4 -10.42 9.52 -11.15
C ASN A 4 -9.64 8.84 -10.01
N THR A 5 -10.29 8.53 -8.88
CA THR A 5 -9.68 7.81 -7.75
C THR A 5 -9.27 6.40 -8.14
N ALA A 6 -10.11 5.67 -8.87
CA ALA A 6 -9.76 4.34 -9.37
C ALA A 6 -8.58 4.38 -10.35
N ARG A 7 -8.51 5.42 -11.21
CA ARG A 7 -7.35 5.62 -12.09
C ARG A 7 -6.07 5.86 -11.30
N HIS A 8 -6.09 6.70 -10.27
CA HIS A 8 -4.92 6.90 -9.41
C HIS A 8 -4.46 5.61 -8.70
N ALA A 9 -5.39 4.76 -8.28
CA ALA A 9 -5.04 3.45 -7.71
C ALA A 9 -4.37 2.53 -8.75
N ALA A 10 -4.85 2.54 -10.00
CA ALA A 10 -4.24 1.80 -11.09
C ALA A 10 -2.84 2.34 -11.44
N ASP A 11 -2.67 3.67 -11.47
CA ASP A 11 -1.39 4.32 -11.72
C ASP A 11 -0.38 3.97 -10.61
N ALA A 12 -0.81 3.92 -9.34
CA ALA A 12 0.03 3.48 -8.22
C ALA A 12 0.47 2.01 -8.36
N ALA A 13 -0.45 1.11 -8.75
CA ALA A 13 -0.11 -0.29 -9.01
C ALA A 13 0.90 -0.45 -10.16
N ALA A 14 0.77 0.35 -11.22
CA ALA A 14 1.73 0.38 -12.32
C ALA A 14 3.10 0.89 -11.85
N ALA A 15 3.14 1.96 -11.04
CA ALA A 15 4.39 2.47 -10.47
C ALA A 15 5.11 1.41 -9.62
N ILE A 16 4.38 0.66 -8.78
CA ILE A 16 4.96 -0.43 -7.99
C ILE A 16 5.52 -1.54 -8.89
N ARG A 17 4.86 -1.86 -10.00
CA ARG A 17 5.39 -2.81 -10.98
C ARG A 17 6.72 -2.35 -11.58
N GLU A 18 6.81 -1.07 -11.96
CA GLU A 18 8.05 -0.51 -12.51
C GLU A 18 9.17 -0.47 -11.45
N ILE A 19 8.84 -0.12 -10.20
CA ILE A 19 9.79 -0.21 -9.07
C ILE A 19 10.29 -1.65 -8.93
N ASN A 20 9.40 -2.63 -8.84
CA ASN A 20 9.77 -4.04 -8.70
C ASN A 20 10.69 -4.49 -9.85
N HIS A 21 10.38 -4.07 -11.08
CA HIS A 21 11.23 -4.36 -12.23
C HIS A 21 12.63 -3.73 -12.10
N GLY A 22 12.72 -2.45 -11.71
CA GLY A 22 14.00 -1.75 -11.50
C GLY A 22 14.82 -2.29 -10.32
N THR A 23 14.18 -2.91 -9.33
CA THR A 23 14.85 -3.56 -8.19
C THR A 23 15.24 -5.03 -8.44
N PHE A 24 14.93 -5.57 -9.62
CA PHE A 24 15.19 -6.97 -9.95
C PHE A 24 16.50 -7.14 -10.73
N GLY A 25 17.36 -8.08 -10.29
CA GLY A 25 18.59 -8.44 -10.99
C GLY A 25 19.85 -8.22 -10.16
N ARG A 26 20.97 -8.80 -10.61
CA ARG A 26 22.24 -8.79 -9.87
C ARG A 26 22.90 -7.40 -9.79
N GLU A 27 22.58 -6.54 -10.75
CA GLU A 27 23.11 -5.17 -10.85
C GLU A 27 22.09 -4.12 -10.39
N ALA A 28 20.92 -4.53 -9.86
CA ALA A 28 19.94 -3.60 -9.34
C ALA A 28 20.41 -3.00 -8.01
N LEU A 29 20.27 -1.69 -7.85
CA LEU A 29 20.66 -0.93 -6.65
C LEU A 29 22.11 -1.24 -6.21
N PRO A 30 23.13 -1.00 -7.07
CA PRO A 30 24.52 -1.37 -6.80
C PRO A 30 25.13 -0.77 -5.53
N PHE A 31 24.53 0.30 -4.99
CA PHE A 31 25.02 0.97 -3.79
C PHE A 31 23.96 1.05 -2.68
N PRO A 32 24.32 0.88 -1.39
CA PRO A 32 23.37 0.96 -0.29
C PRO A 32 22.50 2.23 -0.24
N PRO A 33 23.00 3.44 -0.57
CA PRO A 33 22.16 4.64 -0.62
C PRO A 33 20.97 4.54 -1.57
N GLN A 34 21.10 3.81 -2.68
CA GLN A 34 20.02 3.64 -3.66
C GLN A 34 18.87 2.80 -3.10
N VAL A 35 19.16 1.87 -2.18
CA VAL A 35 18.12 1.14 -1.44
C VAL A 35 17.32 2.10 -0.57
N SER A 36 17.99 3.05 0.09
CA SER A 36 17.33 4.09 0.89
C SER A 36 16.46 5.02 0.03
N GLU A 37 16.94 5.40 -1.15
CA GLU A 37 16.22 6.26 -2.11
C GLU A 37 14.89 5.64 -2.58
N VAL A 38 14.79 4.31 -2.61
CA VAL A 38 13.55 3.59 -2.92
C VAL A 38 12.71 3.31 -1.67
N ALA A 39 13.33 2.89 -0.57
CA ALA A 39 12.64 2.48 0.65
C ALA A 39 11.89 3.64 1.33
N GLN A 40 12.46 4.85 1.34
CA GLN A 40 11.84 6.01 2.02
C GLN A 40 10.52 6.45 1.35
N PRO A 41 10.44 6.67 0.01
CA PRO A 41 9.18 6.96 -0.66
C PRO A 41 8.13 5.86 -0.49
N LEU A 42 8.54 4.59 -0.47
CA LEU A 42 7.63 3.47 -0.22
C LEU A 42 7.04 3.51 1.19
N ALA A 43 7.85 3.84 2.21
CA ALA A 43 7.35 4.04 3.58
C ALA A 43 6.29 5.14 3.63
N VAL A 44 6.57 6.29 2.99
CA VAL A 44 5.62 7.40 2.90
C VAL A 44 4.32 6.99 2.19
N MET A 45 4.40 6.18 1.13
CA MET A 45 3.21 5.66 0.45
C MET A 45 2.39 4.75 1.38
N VAL A 46 3.05 3.82 2.09
CA VAL A 46 2.41 2.91 3.03
C VAL A 46 1.72 3.67 4.15
N ASP A 47 2.29 4.77 4.65
CA ASP A 47 1.66 5.62 5.68
C ASP A 47 0.32 6.23 5.28
N ARG A 48 0.06 6.36 3.97
CA ARG A 48 -1.19 6.94 3.46
C ARG A 48 -2.29 5.90 3.24
N LEU A 49 -1.94 4.63 3.09
CA LEU A 49 -2.90 3.55 2.85
C LEU A 49 -3.96 3.39 3.95
N PRO A 50 -3.67 3.53 5.27
CA PRO A 50 -4.68 3.41 6.31
C PRO A 50 -5.84 4.39 6.12
N GLN A 51 -5.53 5.64 5.77
CA GLN A 51 -6.54 6.66 5.51
C GLN A 51 -7.41 6.31 4.31
N THR A 52 -6.82 5.75 3.25
CA THR A 52 -7.58 5.28 2.08
C THR A 52 -8.54 4.15 2.47
N PHE A 53 -8.11 3.18 3.28
CA PHE A 53 -8.97 2.08 3.74
C PHE A 53 -10.11 2.56 4.66
N ASP A 54 -9.85 3.54 5.51
CA ASP A 54 -10.90 4.19 6.32
C ASP A 54 -11.96 4.85 5.42
N GLN A 55 -11.53 5.55 4.36
CA GLN A 55 -12.43 6.20 3.42
C GLN A 55 -13.26 5.19 2.61
N LEU A 56 -12.66 4.08 2.18
CA LEU A 56 -13.36 2.98 1.53
C LEU A 56 -14.39 2.34 2.47
N SER A 57 -14.01 2.11 3.74
CA SER A 57 -14.91 1.59 4.77
C SER A 57 -16.11 2.52 5.00
N ALA A 58 -15.86 3.83 5.07
CA ALA A 58 -16.93 4.83 5.19
C ALA A 58 -17.86 4.83 3.95
N ALA A 59 -17.32 4.60 2.76
CA ALA A 59 -18.11 4.49 1.54
C ALA A 59 -19.02 3.25 1.55
N VAL A 60 -18.48 2.08 1.94
CA VAL A 60 -19.27 0.85 2.08
C VAL A 60 -20.42 1.04 3.07
N ARG A 61 -20.14 1.61 4.25
CA ARG A 61 -21.19 1.91 5.26
C ARG A 61 -22.27 2.82 4.71
N ARG A 62 -21.89 3.88 3.98
CA ARG A 62 -22.85 4.79 3.34
C ARG A 62 -23.72 4.06 2.31
N HIS A 63 -23.12 3.25 1.44
CA HIS A 63 -23.87 2.51 0.43
C HIS A 63 -24.85 1.50 1.06
N LEU A 64 -24.43 0.82 2.13
CA LEU A 64 -25.31 -0.07 2.89
C LEU A 64 -26.49 0.70 3.50
N SER A 65 -26.22 1.80 4.21
CA SER A 65 -27.27 2.61 4.85
C SER A 65 -28.28 3.21 3.87
N ALA A 66 -27.87 3.40 2.61
CA ALA A 66 -28.70 3.90 1.53
C ALA A 66 -29.46 2.79 0.78
N GLY A 67 -29.31 1.53 1.17
CA GLY A 67 -29.92 0.38 0.48
C GLY A 67 -29.38 0.17 -0.95
N LEU A 68 -28.15 0.62 -1.23
CA LEU A 68 -27.55 0.58 -2.57
C LEU A 68 -26.76 -0.70 -2.85
N ILE A 69 -26.59 -1.57 -1.84
CA ILE A 69 -25.85 -2.83 -1.98
C ILE A 69 -26.84 -3.96 -2.28
N ARG A 70 -26.62 -4.63 -3.40
CA ARG A 70 -27.30 -5.88 -3.79
C ARG A 70 -26.23 -6.93 -4.06
N MET A 71 -26.47 -8.16 -3.61
CA MET A 71 -25.61 -9.31 -3.91
C MET A 71 -26.22 -10.15 -5.03
N ASP A 72 -25.38 -10.58 -5.96
CA ASP A 72 -25.81 -11.40 -7.10
C ASP A 72 -25.66 -12.92 -6.83
N ASP A 73 -24.98 -13.28 -5.75
CA ASP A 73 -24.69 -14.65 -5.32
C ASP A 73 -25.65 -15.16 -4.22
N GLY A 74 -26.63 -14.35 -3.83
CA GLY A 74 -27.61 -14.67 -2.79
C GLY A 74 -27.13 -14.41 -1.35
N THR A 75 -25.94 -13.86 -1.14
CA THR A 75 -25.48 -13.43 0.18
C THR A 75 -26.29 -12.24 0.69
N GLU A 76 -26.54 -12.16 1.99
CA GLU A 76 -27.21 -11.01 2.59
C GLU A 76 -26.32 -9.74 2.49
N PRO A 77 -26.83 -8.59 1.98
CA PRO A 77 -26.04 -7.38 1.81
C PRO A 77 -25.33 -6.89 3.08
N ASP A 78 -25.98 -6.99 4.25
CA ASP A 78 -25.40 -6.62 5.54
C ASP A 78 -24.21 -7.52 5.91
N GLN A 79 -24.31 -8.82 5.62
CA GLN A 79 -23.25 -9.79 5.89
C GLN A 79 -22.06 -9.54 4.97
N ALA A 80 -22.30 -9.30 3.68
CA ALA A 80 -21.25 -8.98 2.72
C ALA A 80 -20.54 -7.66 3.06
N ALA A 81 -21.30 -6.62 3.43
CA ALA A 81 -20.72 -5.35 3.86
C ALA A 81 -19.88 -5.49 5.13
N LYS A 82 -20.36 -6.28 6.11
CA LYS A 82 -19.60 -6.58 7.33
C LYS A 82 -18.26 -7.27 7.03
N GLU A 83 -18.26 -8.23 6.11
CA GLU A 83 -17.05 -8.93 5.68
C GLU A 83 -16.04 -7.99 5.01
N VAL A 84 -16.50 -7.13 4.08
CA VAL A 84 -15.62 -6.12 3.45
C VAL A 84 -15.04 -5.17 4.50
N LEU A 85 -15.85 -4.71 5.46
CA LEU A 85 -15.38 -3.82 6.53
C LEU A 85 -14.36 -4.49 7.44
N GLN A 86 -14.54 -5.79 7.73
CA GLN A 86 -13.58 -6.57 8.49
C GLN A 86 -12.24 -6.64 7.75
N HIS A 87 -12.25 -7.03 6.46
CA HIS A 87 -11.02 -7.13 5.67
C HIS A 87 -10.30 -5.80 5.47
N LEU A 88 -11.03 -4.68 5.32
CA LEU A 88 -10.42 -3.35 5.28
C LEU A 88 -9.78 -2.96 6.63
N GLY A 89 -10.38 -3.37 7.74
CA GLY A 89 -9.78 -3.23 9.08
C GLY A 89 -8.50 -4.04 9.24
N ASP A 90 -8.54 -5.32 8.87
CA ASP A 90 -7.37 -6.21 8.91
C ASP A 90 -6.22 -5.69 8.03
N ALA A 91 -6.56 -5.14 6.85
CA ALA A 91 -5.60 -4.49 5.96
C ALA A 91 -4.98 -3.24 6.58
N GLN A 92 -5.77 -2.45 7.31
CA GLN A 92 -5.29 -1.25 8.02
C GLN A 92 -4.25 -1.61 9.07
N ASP A 93 -4.51 -2.63 9.88
CA ASP A 93 -3.58 -3.09 10.92
C ASP A 93 -2.31 -3.69 10.31
N SER A 94 -2.45 -4.46 9.24
CA SER A 94 -1.31 -5.01 8.50
C SER A 94 -0.42 -3.91 7.91
N VAL A 95 -1.02 -2.85 7.37
CA VAL A 95 -0.30 -1.71 6.81
C VAL A 95 0.43 -0.90 7.89
N ARG A 96 -0.15 -0.75 9.09
CA ARG A 96 0.55 -0.12 10.22
C ARG A 96 1.80 -0.90 10.62
N ALA A 97 1.68 -2.23 10.73
CA ALA A 97 2.83 -3.09 11.02
C ALA A 97 3.90 -3.03 9.92
N LEU A 98 3.48 -2.94 8.64
CA LEU A 98 4.39 -2.73 7.51
C LEU A 98 5.09 -1.37 7.59
N SER A 99 4.37 -0.29 7.86
CA SER A 99 4.93 1.06 8.04
C SER A 99 5.99 1.06 9.15
N ASP A 100 5.69 0.49 10.31
CA ASP A 100 6.64 0.39 11.42
C ASP A 100 7.92 -0.34 11.02
N SER A 101 7.77 -1.44 10.25
CA SER A 101 8.90 -2.24 9.78
C SER A 101 9.74 -1.49 8.74
N LEU A 102 9.08 -0.78 7.82
CA LEU A 102 9.75 0.05 6.81
C LEU A 102 10.50 1.21 7.44
N HIS A 103 9.93 1.89 8.44
CA HIS A 103 10.62 2.96 9.16
C HIS A 103 11.85 2.47 9.92
N LYS A 104 11.75 1.31 10.60
CA LYS A 104 12.90 0.67 11.24
C LYS A 104 14.00 0.34 10.24
N GLY A 105 13.64 -0.20 9.07
CA GLY A 105 14.59 -0.49 7.99
C GLY A 105 15.22 0.79 7.41
N ALA A 106 14.41 1.79 7.11
CA ALA A 106 14.83 3.07 6.54
C ALA A 106 15.79 3.83 7.48
N ALA A 107 15.56 3.77 8.79
CA ALA A 107 16.47 4.37 9.78
C ALA A 107 17.87 3.75 9.73
N VAL A 108 17.98 2.43 9.52
CA VAL A 108 19.26 1.75 9.36
C VAL A 108 19.89 2.08 8.01
N LEU A 109 19.10 2.07 6.93
CA LEU A 109 19.55 2.40 5.57
C LEU A 109 20.15 3.80 5.48
N PHE A 110 19.60 4.77 6.22
CA PHE A 110 20.12 6.14 6.27
C PHE A 110 21.59 6.21 6.72
N HIS A 111 22.06 5.23 7.50
CA HIS A 111 23.43 5.16 7.98
C HIS A 111 24.34 4.27 7.11
N MET A 112 23.80 3.60 6.08
CA MET A 112 24.59 2.71 5.23
C MET A 112 25.33 3.50 4.15
N GLY A 113 26.66 3.47 4.22
CA GLY A 113 27.56 3.95 3.16
C GLY A 113 28.18 2.80 2.38
N THR A 114 28.78 3.11 1.23
CA THR A 114 29.59 2.17 0.47
C THR A 114 30.94 2.01 1.17
N ALA A 115 31.37 0.78 1.47
CA ALA A 115 32.73 0.53 1.93
C ALA A 115 33.71 0.78 0.77
N GLU A 116 34.83 1.44 1.02
CA GLU A 116 35.90 1.52 0.04
C GLU A 116 36.44 0.11 -0.23
N THR A 117 36.24 -0.40 -1.44
CA THR A 117 36.98 -1.55 -1.93
C THR A 117 38.41 -1.10 -2.20
N GLU A 118 39.38 -1.56 -1.39
CA GLU A 118 40.80 -1.44 -1.74
C GLU A 118 41.03 -2.08 -3.11
N ALA A 119 41.64 -1.28 -4.01
CA ALA A 119 41.91 -1.62 -5.41
C ALA A 119 43.05 -2.62 -5.58
#